data_AF-A0A2U2S103-F1
#
_entry.id   AF-A0A2U2S103-F1
#
_cell.length_a   1.000
_cell.length_b   1.000
_cell.length_c   1.000
_cell.angle_alpha   90.00
_cell.angle_beta   90.00
_cell.angle_gamma   90.00
#
_symmetry.space_group_name_H-M   'P 1'
#
loop_
_entity.id
_entity.type
_entity.pdbx_description
1 polymer ?
#
loop_
_entity_poly.entity_id
_entity_poly.type
_entity_poly.pdbx_seq_one_letter_code
_entity_poly.pdbx_strand_id
1 'polypeptide(L)'
;MNPENFLTLLWQAGLLACCGAAILSVIVLSIWGLFDAASLTQREGALKRGVKISSQPLLPEQADFLRSLTEDILDPVAPSWQTPSFIRKQASEVLIYVSDSRIGRFRRLAYVGYVNLNAPRPVLEFRSSLPYHLLLLILLVFVFPLVIAGFMINFSAEKQAIEAFLREQVTSRPTTAQPS
;
A
#
# COMPACT_ATOMS: atom_id res chain seq x y z
N MET A 1 -48.40 -22.53 4.54
CA MET A 1 -47.02 -22.26 5.01
C MET A 1 -47.14 -21.31 6.20
N ASN A 2 -46.57 -21.64 7.36
CA ASN A 2 -46.75 -20.83 8.56
C ASN A 2 -46.04 -19.46 8.37
N PRO A 3 -46.68 -18.30 8.60
CA PRO A 3 -46.08 -16.98 8.39
C PRO A 3 -44.75 -16.78 9.14
N GLU A 4 -44.60 -17.40 10.30
CA GLU A 4 -43.35 -17.38 11.09
C GLU A 4 -42.19 -18.10 10.36
N ASN A 5 -42.48 -19.21 9.67
CA ASN A 5 -41.49 -19.93 8.88
C ASN A 5 -41.09 -19.13 7.63
N PHE A 6 -42.03 -18.39 7.04
CA PHE A 6 -41.77 -17.53 5.88
C PHE A 6 -40.88 -16.34 6.23
N LEU A 7 -41.16 -15.66 7.36
CA LEU A 7 -40.32 -14.56 7.85
C LEU A 7 -38.90 -15.03 8.21
N THR A 8 -38.78 -16.21 8.82
CA THR A 8 -37.47 -16.80 9.14
C THR A 8 -36.66 -17.11 7.89
N LEU A 9 -37.29 -17.68 6.84
CA LEU A 9 -36.65 -17.93 5.55
C LEU A 9 -36.20 -16.65 4.85
N LEU A 10 -37.04 -15.60 4.85
CA LEU A 10 -36.68 -14.29 4.30
C LEU A 10 -35.49 -13.66 5.04
N TRP A 11 -35.47 -13.75 6.37
CA TRP A 11 -34.36 -13.28 7.19
C TRP A 11 -33.06 -14.02 6.86
N GLN A 12 -33.10 -15.35 6.81
CA GLN A 12 -31.94 -16.17 6.46
C GLN A 12 -31.43 -15.88 5.06
N ALA A 13 -32.33 -15.74 4.08
CA ALA A 13 -31.99 -15.38 2.71
C ALA A 13 -31.35 -13.98 2.62
N GLY A 14 -31.88 -13.01 3.35
CA GLY A 14 -31.29 -11.67 3.46
C GLY A 14 -29.89 -11.69 4.07
N LEU A 15 -29.69 -12.44 5.16
CA LEU A 15 -28.38 -12.59 5.80
C LEU A 15 -27.36 -13.25 4.86
N LEU A 16 -27.77 -14.32 4.16
CA LEU A 16 -26.95 -15.00 3.15
C LEU A 16 -26.59 -14.09 1.99
N ALA A 17 -27.53 -13.28 1.49
CA ALA A 17 -27.27 -12.31 0.43
C ALA A 17 -26.26 -11.24 0.87
N CYS A 18 -26.39 -10.73 2.10
CA CYS A 18 -25.44 -9.77 2.69
C CYS A 18 -24.04 -10.38 2.84
N CYS A 19 -23.94 -11.60 3.38
CA CYS A 19 -22.66 -12.31 3.52
C CYS A 19 -22.02 -12.59 2.14
N GLY A 20 -22.81 -13.05 1.17
CA GLY A 20 -22.36 -13.30 -0.20
C GLY A 20 -21.84 -12.03 -0.88
N ALA A 21 -22.56 -10.91 -0.74
CA ALA A 21 -22.14 -9.62 -1.30
C ALA A 21 -20.85 -9.10 -0.65
N ALA A 22 -20.68 -9.27 0.67
CA ALA A 22 -19.45 -8.90 1.37
C ALA A 22 -18.25 -9.73 0.88
N ILE A 23 -18.41 -11.05 0.77
CA ILE A 23 -17.35 -11.95 0.26
C ILE A 23 -16.99 -11.60 -1.18
N LEU A 24 -17.98 -11.42 -2.06
CA LEU A 24 -17.75 -11.08 -3.46
C LEU A 24 -17.02 -9.73 -3.59
N SER A 25 -17.41 -8.74 -2.78
CA SER A 25 -16.74 -7.44 -2.73
C SER A 25 -15.27 -7.56 -2.30
N VAL A 26 -14.99 -8.40 -1.31
CA VAL A 26 -13.61 -8.69 -0.87
C VAL A 26 -12.79 -9.28 -2.01
N ILE A 27 -13.35 -10.24 -2.76
CA ILE A 27 -12.67 -10.87 -3.88
C ILE A 27 -12.40 -9.85 -4.99
N VAL A 28 -13.41 -9.10 -5.43
CA VAL A 28 -13.28 -8.11 -6.51
C VAL A 28 -12.25 -7.04 -6.18
N LEU A 29 -12.27 -6.52 -4.96
CA LEU A 29 -11.35 -5.47 -4.53
C LEU A 29 -9.93 -5.99 -4.31
N SER A 30 -9.78 -7.24 -3.89
CA SER A 30 -8.47 -7.90 -3.84
C SER A 30 -7.88 -8.08 -5.24
N ILE A 31 -8.70 -8.51 -6.21
CA ILE A 31 -8.30 -8.65 -7.62
C ILE A 31 -7.90 -7.29 -8.21
N TRP A 32 -8.69 -6.24 -7.95
CA TRP A 32 -8.33 -4.88 -8.39
C TRP A 32 -7.03 -4.41 -7.74
N GLY A 33 -6.86 -4.64 -6.43
CA GLY A 33 -5.62 -4.33 -5.72
C GLY A 33 -4.38 -4.98 -6.35
N LEU A 34 -4.51 -6.23 -6.82
CA LEU A 34 -3.48 -6.95 -7.58
C LEU A 34 -3.20 -6.31 -8.94
N PHE A 35 -4.21 -5.97 -9.73
CA PHE A 35 -4.03 -5.29 -11.01
C PHE A 35 -3.35 -3.93 -10.87
N ASP A 36 -3.78 -3.16 -9.87
CA ASP A 36 -3.29 -1.82 -9.62
C ASP A 36 -1.87 -1.88 -8.97
N ALA A 37 -1.48 -3.00 -8.35
CA ALA A 37 -0.08 -3.27 -8.00
C ALA A 37 0.77 -3.72 -9.19
N ALA A 38 0.24 -4.55 -10.09
CA ALA A 38 0.92 -4.96 -11.31
C ALA A 38 1.14 -3.78 -12.27
N SER A 39 0.23 -2.80 -12.30
CA SER A 39 0.42 -1.56 -13.08
C SER A 39 1.58 -0.71 -12.53
N LEU A 40 1.74 -0.65 -11.21
CA LEU A 40 2.86 0.07 -10.58
C LEU A 40 4.21 -0.55 -10.92
N THR A 41 4.28 -1.87 -11.10
CA THR A 41 5.53 -2.56 -11.42
C THR A 41 5.88 -2.47 -12.90
N GLN A 42 4.88 -2.46 -13.79
CA GLN A 42 5.12 -2.68 -15.21
C GLN A 42 5.43 -1.45 -16.09
N ARG A 43 4.93 -0.22 -15.87
CA ARG A 43 5.14 0.86 -16.87
C ARG A 43 5.11 2.31 -16.36
N GLU A 44 5.72 3.18 -17.17
CA GLU A 44 6.00 4.64 -17.15
C GLU A 44 4.83 5.60 -16.86
N GLY A 45 3.84 5.19 -16.06
CA GLY A 45 2.69 6.03 -15.67
C GLY A 45 2.98 6.98 -14.50
N ALA A 46 1.99 7.80 -14.12
CA ALA A 46 2.09 8.64 -12.93
C ALA A 46 2.36 7.78 -11.68
N LEU A 47 3.45 8.07 -10.96
CA LEU A 47 3.84 7.33 -9.75
C LEU A 47 2.91 7.62 -8.57
N LYS A 48 2.12 8.70 -8.66
CA LYS A 48 1.13 9.10 -7.66
C LYS A 48 -0.08 8.17 -7.68
N ARG A 49 -0.26 7.38 -6.62
CA ARG A 49 -1.42 6.49 -6.45
C ARG A 49 -2.29 6.84 -5.24
N GLY A 50 -3.59 6.68 -5.40
CA GLY A 50 -4.53 6.48 -4.30
C GLY A 50 -4.68 7.61 -3.27
N VAL A 51 -5.21 7.24 -2.11
CA VAL A 51 -5.56 8.18 -1.03
C VAL A 51 -4.40 8.32 -0.07
N LYS A 52 -4.06 9.57 0.27
CA LYS A 52 -3.09 9.89 1.31
C LYS A 52 -3.68 9.53 2.67
N ILE A 53 -3.01 8.64 3.40
CA ILE A 53 -3.40 8.25 4.76
C ILE A 53 -2.67 9.11 5.78
N SER A 54 -1.35 9.19 5.62
CA SER A 54 -0.50 10.02 6.47
C SER A 54 0.67 10.55 5.67
N SER A 55 1.36 11.52 6.24
CA SER A 55 2.62 12.01 5.70
C SER A 55 3.53 12.46 6.80
N GLN A 56 4.83 12.41 6.53
CA GLN A 56 5.85 12.96 7.40
C GLN A 56 6.92 13.68 6.60
N PRO A 57 7.56 14.71 7.17
CA PRO A 57 8.70 15.35 6.53
C PRO A 57 9.83 14.34 6.31
N LEU A 58 10.48 14.41 5.15
CA LEU A 58 11.72 13.69 4.90
C LEU A 58 12.86 14.33 5.69
N LEU A 59 13.79 13.50 6.15
CA LEU A 59 15.06 14.00 6.65
C LEU A 59 15.87 14.57 5.47
N PRO A 60 16.72 15.60 5.68
CA PRO A 60 17.53 16.19 4.61
C PRO A 60 18.35 15.14 3.83
N GLU A 61 19.02 14.23 4.54
CA GLU A 61 19.83 13.15 3.95
C GLU A 61 19.00 12.20 3.06
N GLN A 62 17.75 11.91 3.45
CA GLN A 62 16.84 11.09 2.65
C GLN A 62 16.42 11.81 1.38
N ALA A 63 16.13 13.11 1.48
CA ALA A 63 15.77 13.91 0.32
C ALA A 63 16.94 14.01 -0.67
N ASP A 64 18.16 14.20 -0.18
CA ASP A 64 19.36 14.31 -1.00
C ASP A 64 19.72 12.98 -1.66
N PHE A 65 19.58 11.86 -0.94
CA PHE A 65 19.68 10.52 -1.51
C PHE A 65 18.66 10.30 -2.63
N LEU A 66 17.37 10.59 -2.38
CA LEU A 66 16.34 10.41 -3.41
C LEU A 66 16.55 11.31 -4.64
N ARG A 67 17.13 12.50 -4.44
CA ARG A 67 17.54 13.38 -5.54
C ARG A 67 18.74 12.85 -6.32
N SER A 68 19.70 12.20 -5.66
CA SER A 68 20.90 11.65 -6.29
C SER A 68 20.64 10.37 -7.10
N LEU A 69 19.51 9.68 -6.88
CA LEU A 69 19.13 8.52 -7.68
C LEU A 69 19.00 8.87 -9.16
N THR A 70 19.80 8.22 -10.00
CA THR A 70 19.70 8.29 -11.47
C THR A 70 18.93 7.12 -12.06
N GLU A 71 18.86 6.00 -11.34
CA GLU A 71 18.21 4.76 -11.76
C GLU A 71 17.32 4.20 -10.64
N ASP A 72 16.36 3.35 -11.03
CA ASP A 72 15.52 2.61 -10.11
C ASP A 72 16.36 1.63 -9.27
N ILE A 73 16.07 1.54 -7.97
CA ILE A 73 16.61 0.50 -7.09
C ILE A 73 15.59 -0.63 -7.02
N LEU A 74 16.00 -1.83 -7.44
CA LEU A 74 15.23 -3.05 -7.29
C LEU A 74 15.96 -3.98 -6.32
N ASP A 75 15.25 -4.51 -5.33
CA ASP A 75 15.79 -5.52 -4.42
C ASP A 75 15.81 -6.90 -5.13
N PRO A 76 16.98 -7.51 -5.37
CA PRO A 76 17.08 -8.72 -6.18
C PRO A 76 16.58 -9.99 -5.47
N VAL A 77 16.25 -9.94 -4.17
CA VAL A 77 16.01 -11.14 -3.35
C VAL A 77 14.56 -11.66 -3.40
N ALA A 78 13.68 -11.10 -4.23
CA ALA A 78 12.30 -11.56 -4.32
C ALA A 78 12.14 -12.79 -5.21
N PRO A 79 11.40 -13.83 -4.77
CA PRO A 79 10.96 -14.92 -5.64
C PRO A 79 10.17 -14.36 -6.84
N SER A 80 10.25 -14.99 -8.02
CA SER A 80 9.62 -14.52 -9.27
C SER A 80 8.10 -14.30 -9.22
N TRP A 81 7.43 -14.88 -8.23
CA TRP A 81 5.99 -14.73 -7.96
C TRP A 81 5.66 -13.63 -6.93
N GLN A 82 6.66 -12.91 -6.43
CA GLN A 82 6.51 -11.75 -5.55
C GLN A 82 7.04 -10.49 -6.23
N THR A 83 6.37 -9.37 -5.98
CA THR A 83 6.92 -8.07 -6.37
C THR A 83 8.12 -7.75 -5.48
N PRO A 84 9.33 -7.51 -6.03
CA PRO A 84 10.49 -7.11 -5.23
C PRO A 84 10.27 -5.76 -4.55
N SER A 85 10.96 -5.53 -3.44
CA SER A 85 11.08 -4.18 -2.87
C SER A 85 11.73 -3.26 -3.91
N PHE A 86 11.28 -2.01 -3.99
CA PHE A 86 11.85 -1.08 -4.96
C PHE A 86 11.79 0.38 -4.49
N ILE A 87 12.73 1.17 -5.00
CA ILE A 87 12.65 2.63 -5.06
C ILE A 87 12.66 3.00 -6.54
N ARG A 88 11.52 3.45 -7.05
CA ARG A 88 11.37 3.87 -8.43
C ARG A 88 11.32 5.39 -8.49
N LYS A 89 12.09 5.99 -9.40
CA LYS A 89 12.12 7.44 -9.59
C LYS A 89 11.76 7.80 -11.02
N GLN A 90 10.78 8.68 -11.16
CA GLN A 90 10.40 9.26 -12.45
C GLN A 90 10.34 10.77 -12.32
N ALA A 91 11.29 11.44 -12.99
CA ALA A 91 11.53 12.87 -12.83
C ALA A 91 11.73 13.25 -11.35
N SER A 92 10.79 14.01 -10.79
CA SER A 92 10.80 14.48 -9.41
C SER A 92 9.94 13.62 -8.46
N GLU A 93 9.25 12.62 -8.97
CA GLU A 93 8.42 11.73 -8.18
C GLU A 93 9.19 10.46 -7.83
N VAL A 94 9.05 10.02 -6.58
CA VAL A 94 9.65 8.77 -6.10
C VAL A 94 8.58 7.91 -5.48
N LEU A 95 8.57 6.63 -5.85
CA LEU A 95 7.72 5.60 -5.28
C LEU A 95 8.59 4.56 -4.57
N ILE A 96 8.25 4.28 -3.32
CA ILE A 96 8.96 3.35 -2.45
C ILE A 96 7.99 2.24 -2.08
N TYR A 97 8.39 1.00 -2.33
CA TYR A 97 7.65 -0.20 -2.00
C TYR A 97 8.57 -1.20 -1.32
N VAL A 98 8.10 -1.86 -0.26
CA VAL A 98 8.86 -2.85 0.48
C VAL A 98 8.06 -4.15 0.52
N SER A 99 8.63 -5.21 -0.04
CA SER A 99 8.11 -6.56 0.08
C SER A 99 8.73 -7.24 1.30
N ASP A 100 8.19 -6.97 2.48
CA ASP A 100 8.60 -7.71 3.68
C ASP A 100 7.91 -9.09 3.71
N SER A 101 8.72 -10.14 3.86
CA SER A 101 8.24 -11.52 3.95
C SER A 101 7.40 -11.80 5.21
N ARG A 102 7.65 -11.04 6.29
CA ARG A 102 6.97 -11.12 7.60
C ARG A 102 5.60 -10.45 7.59
N ILE A 103 5.39 -9.53 6.65
CA ILE A 103 4.11 -8.88 6.41
C ILE A 103 3.35 -9.82 5.46
N GLY A 104 2.40 -10.59 6.01
CA GLY A 104 1.76 -11.72 5.31
C GLY A 104 1.27 -11.39 3.89
N ARG A 105 1.21 -12.39 3.00
CA ARG A 105 1.02 -12.25 1.54
C ARG A 105 -0.14 -11.34 1.09
N PHE A 106 -1.23 -11.28 1.86
CA PHE A 106 -2.41 -10.44 1.59
C PHE A 106 -2.26 -8.97 2.04
N ARG A 107 -1.27 -8.67 2.90
CA ARG A 107 -0.99 -7.32 3.42
C ARG A 107 -0.10 -6.52 2.47
N ARG A 108 0.65 -7.20 1.59
CA ARG A 108 1.75 -6.66 0.78
C ARG A 108 1.39 -5.68 -0.34
N LEU A 109 0.15 -5.21 -0.46
CA LEU A 109 -0.28 -4.37 -1.60
C LEU A 109 -1.11 -3.15 -1.16
N ALA A 110 -1.20 -2.92 0.15
CA ALA A 110 -2.09 -1.91 0.69
C ALA A 110 -1.44 -0.52 0.65
N TYR A 111 -0.14 -0.40 0.94
CA TYR A 111 0.51 0.91 1.09
C TYR A 111 1.82 1.06 0.32
N VAL A 112 2.07 2.27 -0.13
CA VAL A 112 3.31 2.69 -0.80
C VAL A 112 3.77 4.02 -0.22
N GLY A 113 5.08 4.21 -0.17
CA GLY A 113 5.68 5.50 0.13
C GLY A 113 5.78 6.32 -1.15
N TYR A 114 5.27 7.54 -1.15
CA TYR A 114 5.36 8.45 -2.29
C TYR A 114 6.03 9.75 -1.85
N VAL A 115 6.92 10.27 -2.69
CA VAL A 115 7.62 11.53 -2.46
C VAL A 115 7.54 12.38 -3.71
N ASN A 116 7.21 13.66 -3.53
CA ASN A 116 7.38 14.68 -4.56
C ASN A 116 8.58 15.57 -4.19
N LEU A 117 9.67 15.45 -4.94
CA LEU A 117 10.92 16.18 -4.73
C LEU A 117 10.87 17.63 -5.25
N ASN A 118 9.85 18.02 -6.04
CA ASN A 118 9.66 19.41 -6.47
C ASN A 118 9.13 20.32 -5.35
N ALA A 119 8.62 19.73 -4.28
CA ALA A 119 8.17 20.52 -3.14
C ALA A 119 9.38 21.13 -2.39
N PRO A 120 9.31 22.39 -1.96
CA PRO A 120 10.40 23.04 -1.21
C PRO A 120 10.71 22.32 0.12
N ARG A 121 9.74 21.59 0.67
CA ARG A 121 9.91 20.66 1.78
C ARG A 121 9.31 19.31 1.38
N PRO A 122 10.11 18.38 0.80
CA PRO A 122 9.60 17.10 0.38
C PRO A 122 9.10 16.30 1.58
N VAL A 123 7.95 15.64 1.41
CA VAL A 123 7.32 14.81 2.43
C VAL A 123 7.20 13.38 1.90
N LEU A 124 7.39 12.41 2.79
CA LEU A 124 7.05 11.02 2.55
C LEU A 124 5.57 10.83 2.86
N GLU A 125 4.79 10.59 1.82
CA GLU A 125 3.36 10.32 1.91
C GLU A 125 3.12 8.82 1.89
N PHE A 126 2.46 8.31 2.93
CA PHE A 126 1.98 6.94 2.96
C PHE A 126 0.61 6.91 2.29
N ARG A 127 0.56 6.29 1.13
CA ARG A 127 -0.62 6.24 0.29
C ARG A 127 -1.09 4.81 0.15
N SER A 128 -2.40 4.61 0.07
CA SER A 128 -2.97 3.31 -0.24
C SER A 128 -3.75 3.32 -1.53
N SER A 129 -3.85 2.15 -2.15
CA SER A 129 -4.73 1.96 -3.31
C SER A 129 -6.20 2.22 -2.96
N LEU A 130 -6.89 2.93 -3.86
CA LEU A 130 -8.31 3.28 -3.73
C LEU A 130 -9.23 2.05 -3.53
N PRO A 131 -9.00 0.91 -4.21
CA PRO A 131 -9.79 -0.31 -4.00
C PRO A 131 -9.68 -0.86 -2.58
N TYR A 132 -8.53 -0.70 -1.91
CA TYR A 132 -8.33 -1.17 -0.54
C TYR A 132 -9.12 -0.33 0.48
N HIS A 133 -9.28 0.98 0.23
CA HIS A 133 -10.15 1.84 1.02
C HIS A 133 -11.63 1.52 0.80
N LEU A 134 -12.04 1.23 -0.43
CA LEU A 134 -13.40 0.77 -0.72
C LEU A 134 -13.69 -0.59 -0.05
N LEU A 135 -12.69 -1.46 0.03
CA LEU A 135 -12.80 -2.74 0.74
C LEU A 135 -13.04 -2.51 2.23
N LEU A 136 -12.29 -1.58 2.81
CA LEU A 136 -12.46 -1.17 4.20
C LEU A 136 -13.88 -0.64 4.45
N LEU A 137 -14.41 0.20 3.54
CA LEU A 137 -15.75 0.75 3.65
C LEU A 137 -16.83 -0.34 3.67
N ILE A 138 -16.69 -1.35 2.81
CA ILE A 138 -17.64 -2.48 2.76
C ILE A 138 -17.51 -3.36 4.01
N LEU A 139 -16.30 -3.62 4.50
CA LEU A 139 -16.07 -4.35 5.74
C LEU A 139 -16.55 -3.59 6.99
N LEU A 140 -16.49 -2.25 6.95
CA LEU A 140 -16.96 -1.35 8.02
C LEU A 140 -18.44 -1.55 8.34
N VAL A 141 -19.25 -1.92 7.34
CA VAL A 141 -20.70 -2.16 7.49
C VAL A 141 -20.99 -3.43 8.30
N PHE A 142 -20.05 -4.39 8.36
CA PHE A 142 -20.31 -5.72 8.93
C PHE A 142 -19.45 -6.06 10.16
N VAL A 143 -18.20 -5.57 10.29
CA VAL A 143 -17.24 -6.02 11.33
C VAL A 143 -16.30 -4.88 11.80
N PHE A 144 -16.87 -3.73 12.12
CA PHE A 144 -16.16 -2.44 12.33
C PHE A 144 -14.92 -2.48 13.26
N PRO A 145 -14.95 -3.03 14.49
CA PRO A 145 -13.83 -2.82 15.43
C PRO A 145 -12.63 -3.72 15.17
N LEU A 146 -12.87 -4.99 14.81
CA LEU A 146 -11.83 -5.99 14.62
C LEU A 146 -10.98 -5.70 13.37
N VAL A 147 -11.64 -5.22 12.31
CA VAL A 147 -11.00 -4.90 11.02
C VAL A 147 -10.12 -3.66 11.15
N ILE A 148 -10.57 -2.62 11.87
CA ILE A 148 -9.79 -1.40 12.10
C ILE A 148 -8.53 -1.70 12.92
N ALA A 149 -8.65 -2.51 13.98
CA ALA A 149 -7.49 -2.88 14.80
C ALA A 149 -6.44 -3.65 13.99
N GLY A 150 -6.87 -4.64 13.19
CA GLY A 150 -5.98 -5.38 12.30
C GLY A 150 -5.30 -4.48 11.27
N PHE A 151 -6.01 -3.50 10.73
CA PHE A 151 -5.48 -2.53 9.77
C PHE A 151 -4.44 -1.60 10.41
N MET A 152 -4.71 -1.07 11.60
CA MET A 152 -3.77 -0.17 12.28
C MET A 152 -2.45 -0.86 12.62
N ILE A 153 -2.52 -2.14 13.03
CA ILE A 153 -1.34 -2.98 13.25
C ILE A 153 -0.56 -3.16 11.94
N ASN A 154 -1.24 -3.45 10.83
CA ASN A 154 -0.59 -3.61 9.52
C ASN A 154 0.05 -2.32 9.02
N PHE A 155 -0.69 -1.22 9.12
CA PHE A 155 -0.22 0.10 8.69
C PHE A 155 1.02 0.51 9.47
N SER A 156 1.02 0.30 10.79
CA SER A 156 2.20 0.57 11.64
C SER A 156 3.41 -0.26 11.21
N ALA A 157 3.21 -1.56 10.95
CA ALA A 157 4.29 -2.45 10.50
C ALA A 157 4.85 -2.05 9.13
N GLU A 158 3.99 -1.78 8.14
CA GLU A 158 4.42 -1.37 6.79
C GLU A 158 5.09 0.00 6.79
N LYS A 159 4.57 0.94 7.60
CA LYS A 159 5.22 2.24 7.81
C LYS A 159 6.65 2.07 8.33
N GLN A 160 6.84 1.25 9.37
CA GLN A 160 8.17 0.99 9.94
C GLN A 160 9.10 0.32 8.93
N ALA A 161 8.60 -0.63 8.13
CA ALA A 161 9.40 -1.31 7.10
C ALA A 161 9.89 -0.34 6.01
N ILE A 162 9.02 0.55 5.53
CA ILE A 162 9.39 1.58 4.54
C ILE A 162 10.44 2.54 5.10
N GLU A 163 10.27 2.98 6.35
CA GLU A 163 11.24 3.87 6.99
C GLU A 163 12.60 3.21 7.22
N ALA A 164 12.60 1.95 7.67
CA ALA A 164 13.82 1.18 7.89
C ALA A 164 14.56 0.96 6.58
N PHE A 165 13.84 0.54 5.53
CA PHE A 165 14.41 0.33 4.21
C PHE A 165 15.02 1.61 3.64
N LEU A 166 14.34 2.75 3.76
CA LEU A 166 14.89 4.04 3.31
C LEU A 166 16.14 4.42 4.10
N ARG A 167 16.15 4.24 5.43
CA ARG A 167 17.35 4.51 6.26
C ARG A 167 18.53 3.60 5.90
N GLU A 168 18.27 2.33 5.63
CA GLU A 168 19.29 1.37 5.22
C GLU A 168 19.90 1.72 3.87
N GLN A 169 19.08 2.10 2.88
CA GLN A 169 19.57 2.54 1.57
C GLN A 169 20.41 3.82 1.66
N VAL A 170 20.02 4.78 2.51
CA VAL A 170 20.83 5.99 2.77
C VAL A 170 22.18 5.64 3.38
N THR A 171 22.20 4.76 4.39
CA THR A 171 23.44 4.39 5.11
C THR A 171 24.40 3.57 4.24
N SER A 172 23.86 2.65 3.42
CA SER A 172 24.66 1.76 2.57
C SER A 172 25.17 2.41 1.29
N ARG A 173 24.56 3.53 0.88
CA ARG A 173 24.94 4.30 -0.31
C ARG A 173 25.11 5.77 0.07
N PRO A 174 26.10 6.11 0.91
CA PRO A 174 26.34 7.50 1.26
C PRO A 174 26.59 8.28 -0.02
N THR A 175 25.76 9.31 -0.24
CA THR A 175 25.88 10.23 -1.37
C THR A 175 27.30 10.73 -1.40
N THR A 176 28.08 10.32 -2.40
CA THR A 176 29.37 10.93 -2.70
C THR A 176 29.07 12.37 -3.11
N ALA A 177 29.07 13.27 -2.13
CA ALA A 177 29.12 14.68 -2.37
C ALA A 177 30.38 14.92 -3.21
N GLN A 178 30.21 15.19 -4.50
CA GLN A 178 31.28 15.83 -5.27
C GLN A 178 31.46 17.23 -4.68
N PRO A 179 32.63 17.55 -4.10
CA PRO A 179 32.92 18.92 -3.74
C PRO A 179 33.06 19.70 -5.06
N SER A 180 32.19 20.69 -5.25
CA SER A 180 32.37 21.78 -6.21
C SER A 180 33.32 22.82 -5.65
#